data_AF-A0A9X1KST7-F1
#
_entry.id   AF-A0A9X1KST7-F1
#
_cell.length_a   1.000
_cell.length_b   1.000
_cell.length_c   1.000
_cell.angle_alpha   90.00
_cell.angle_beta   90.00
_cell.angle_gamma   90.00
#
_symmetry.space_group_name_H-M   'P 1'
#
loop_
_entity.id
_entity.type
_entity.pdbx_description
1 polymer ?
#
loop_
_entity_poly.entity_id
_entity_poly.type
_entity_poly.pdbx_seq_one_letter_code
_entity_poly.pdbx_strand_id
1 'polypeptide(L)'
;MKNKLIIPLAFLITFLLGGATGYFAAKNLSPVSPMVSERFADETPAQNRQFRALRNRLITELELTSEQQEPFFTLLEQHRREMRRMTETHRSEFDRMMATRSDSLHESLARILTADQLQTIAKIILSEA
;
A
#
# COMPACT_ATOMS: atom_id res chain seq x y z
N MET A 1 -22.82 -39.10 -35.20
CA MET A 1 -21.84 -38.80 -34.13
C MET A 1 -21.10 -37.46 -34.38
N LYS A 2 -21.80 -36.34 -34.64
CA LYS A 2 -21.15 -35.06 -35.01
C LYS A 2 -21.08 -34.01 -33.89
N ASN A 3 -21.77 -34.21 -32.76
CA ASN A 3 -21.87 -33.19 -31.71
C ASN A 3 -20.91 -33.38 -30.52
N LYS A 4 -20.14 -34.48 -30.49
CA LYS A 4 -19.24 -34.79 -29.37
C LYS A 4 -17.98 -33.91 -29.30
N LEU A 5 -17.63 -33.23 -30.41
CA LEU A 5 -16.49 -32.31 -30.48
C LEU A 5 -16.85 -30.85 -30.20
N ILE A 6 -18.14 -30.49 -30.23
CA ILE A 6 -18.57 -29.09 -30.06
C ILE A 6 -18.51 -28.67 -28.58
N ILE A 7 -18.85 -29.59 -27.67
CA ILE A 7 -18.85 -29.33 -26.22
C ILE A 7 -17.44 -29.04 -25.67
N PRO A 8 -16.40 -29.87 -25.94
CA PRO A 8 -15.06 -29.56 -25.44
C PRO A 8 -14.46 -28.30 -26.10
N LEU A 9 -14.81 -28.03 -27.37
CA LEU A 9 -14.37 -26.82 -28.05
C LEU A 9 -14.99 -25.55 -27.44
N ALA A 10 -16.28 -25.60 -27.09
CA ALA A 10 -16.94 -24.49 -26.41
C ALA A 10 -16.30 -24.22 -25.04
N PHE A 11 -15.98 -25.26 -24.26
CA PHE A 11 -15.26 -25.12 -22.99
C PHE A 11 -13.86 -24.54 -23.15
N LEU A 12 -13.12 -24.97 -24.17
CA LEU A 12 -11.79 -24.41 -24.47
C LEU A 12 -11.88 -22.92 -24.81
N ILE A 13 -12.89 -22.53 -25.59
CA ILE A 13 -13.12 -21.13 -25.97
C ILE A 13 -13.49 -20.29 -24.74
N THR A 14 -14.40 -20.75 -23.87
CA THR A 14 -14.72 -20.02 -22.63
C THR A 14 -13.53 -19.96 -21.67
N PHE A 15 -12.72 -21.01 -21.58
CA PHE A 15 -11.52 -21.01 -20.75
C PHE A 15 -10.46 -20.03 -21.27
N LEU A 16 -10.24 -19.96 -22.58
CA LEU A 16 -9.33 -19.01 -23.20
C LEU A 16 -9.84 -17.57 -23.11
N LEU A 17 -11.15 -17.34 -23.31
CA LEU A 17 -11.76 -16.01 -23.11
C LEU A 17 -11.68 -15.57 -21.64
N GLY A 18 -11.94 -16.48 -20.70
CA GLY A 18 -11.84 -16.24 -19.26
C GLY A 18 -10.40 -15.94 -18.82
N GLY A 19 -9.43 -16.69 -19.35
CA GLY A 19 -8.00 -16.44 -19.11
C GLY A 19 -7.51 -15.10 -19.68
N ALA A 20 -7.95 -14.76 -20.88
CA ALA A 20 -7.63 -13.46 -21.50
C ALA A 20 -8.27 -12.30 -20.74
N THR A 21 -9.55 -12.38 -20.38
CA THR A 21 -10.22 -11.35 -19.57
C THR A 21 -9.60 -11.21 -18.18
N GLY A 22 -9.21 -12.32 -17.54
CA GLY A 22 -8.47 -12.29 -16.27
C GLY A 22 -7.09 -11.63 -16.40
N TYR A 23 -6.34 -11.92 -17.47
CA TYR A 23 -5.03 -11.32 -17.73
C TYR A 23 -5.11 -9.81 -18.00
N PHE A 24 -6.12 -9.36 -18.77
CA PHE A 24 -6.36 -7.94 -19.01
C PHE A 24 -6.91 -7.22 -17.78
N ALA A 25 -7.73 -7.86 -16.94
CA ALA A 25 -8.15 -7.30 -15.65
C ALA A 25 -6.94 -7.13 -14.71
N ALA A 26 -6.05 -8.12 -14.61
CA ALA A 26 -4.85 -8.03 -13.78
C ALA A 26 -3.85 -6.97 -14.25
N LYS A 27 -3.79 -6.66 -15.56
CA LYS A 27 -2.93 -5.60 -16.11
C LYS A 27 -3.54 -4.19 -16.09
N ASN A 28 -4.87 -4.06 -16.11
CA ASN A 28 -5.56 -2.76 -16.07
C ASN A 28 -6.10 -2.39 -14.67
N LEU A 29 -6.12 -3.32 -13.73
CA LEU A 29 -6.11 -2.99 -12.30
C LEU A 29 -4.71 -2.44 -12.01
N SER A 30 -4.63 -1.12 -12.01
CA SER A 30 -3.45 -0.28 -11.79
C SER A 30 -2.42 -0.92 -10.87
N PRO A 31 -1.10 -0.68 -11.11
CA PRO A 31 -0.07 -1.06 -10.16
C PRO A 31 -0.52 -0.56 -8.79
N VAL A 32 -0.52 -1.45 -7.79
CA VAL A 32 -0.64 -1.07 -6.39
C VAL A 32 0.27 0.13 -6.24
N SER A 33 -0.33 1.33 -6.12
CA SER A 33 0.44 2.56 -6.03
C SER A 33 1.46 2.31 -4.94
N PRO A 34 2.75 2.62 -5.17
CA PRO A 34 3.74 2.47 -4.12
C PRO A 34 3.13 3.16 -2.92
N MET A 35 2.95 2.42 -1.81
CA MET A 35 2.44 2.95 -0.55
C MET A 35 3.09 4.31 -0.40
N VAL A 36 2.31 5.35 -0.67
CA VAL A 36 2.81 6.70 -0.62
C VAL A 36 3.06 6.85 0.86
N SER A 37 4.32 6.69 1.24
CA SER A 37 4.89 7.14 2.50
C SER A 37 4.84 8.65 2.42
N GLU A 38 3.63 9.19 2.31
CA GLU A 38 3.36 10.59 2.52
C GLU A 38 3.74 10.77 3.98
N ARG A 39 4.80 11.52 4.19
CA ARG A 39 5.09 12.15 5.47
C ARG A 39 3.84 12.96 5.84
N PHE A 40 2.85 12.32 6.44
CA PHE A 40 1.63 12.95 6.94
C PHE A 40 1.84 13.57 8.33
N ALA A 41 3.08 14.00 8.61
CA ALA A 41 3.45 14.51 9.93
C ALA A 41 3.21 16.00 10.10
N ASP A 42 3.05 16.78 9.02
CA ASP A 42 2.85 18.23 9.11
C ASP A 42 1.54 18.65 8.46
N GLU A 43 0.65 19.27 9.25
CA GLU A 43 -0.54 19.99 8.80
C GLU A 43 -0.12 21.19 7.95
N THR A 44 0.33 20.94 6.73
CA THR A 44 0.71 22.02 5.83
C THR A 44 -0.54 22.74 5.32
N PRO A 45 -0.46 24.06 5.01
CA PRO A 45 -1.57 24.81 4.42
C PRO A 45 -2.17 24.19 3.15
N ALA A 46 -1.40 23.36 2.44
CA ALA A 46 -1.84 22.62 1.26
C ALA A 46 -2.87 21.52 1.59
N GLN A 47 -2.65 20.79 2.68
CA GLN A 47 -3.51 19.68 3.12
C GLN A 47 -4.91 20.16 3.51
N ASN A 48 -4.98 21.33 4.17
CA ASN A 48 -6.23 21.99 4.52
C ASN A 48 -7.07 22.39 3.30
N ARG A 49 -6.44 22.76 2.18
CA ARG A 49 -7.18 23.08 0.93
C ARG A 49 -7.77 21.83 0.31
N GLN A 50 -7.01 20.73 0.28
CA GLN A 50 -7.48 19.45 -0.25
C GLN A 50 -8.65 18.90 0.56
N PHE A 51 -8.57 18.96 1.89
CA PHE A 51 -9.65 18.51 2.76
C PHE A 51 -10.95 19.31 2.56
N ARG A 52 -10.86 20.63 2.41
CA ARG A 52 -12.03 21.47 2.10
C ARG A 52 -12.64 21.14 0.74
N ALA A 53 -11.81 20.89 -0.27
CA ALA A 53 -12.29 20.48 -1.60
C ALA A 53 -13.03 19.14 -1.53
N LEU A 54 -12.47 18.16 -0.82
CA LEU A 54 -13.11 16.86 -0.57
C LEU A 54 -14.42 17.02 0.20
N ARG A 55 -14.44 17.85 1.25
CA ARG A 55 -15.64 18.14 2.05
C ARG A 55 -16.77 18.65 1.17
N ASN A 56 -16.51 19.68 0.37
CA ASN A 56 -17.52 20.28 -0.52
C ASN A 56 -18.01 19.26 -1.55
N ARG A 57 -17.10 18.48 -2.13
CA ARG A 57 -17.45 17.41 -3.08
C ARG A 57 -18.39 16.39 -2.45
N LEU A 58 -18.10 15.91 -1.24
CA LEU A 58 -18.93 14.94 -0.54
C LEU A 58 -20.30 15.50 -0.17
N ILE A 59 -20.38 16.78 0.23
CA ILE A 59 -21.66 17.45 0.49
C ILE A 59 -22.52 17.47 -0.79
N THR A 60 -21.91 17.84 -1.92
CA THR A 60 -22.62 17.94 -3.19
C THR A 60 -23.01 16.58 -3.77
N GLU A 61 -22.09 15.62 -3.82
CA GLU A 61 -22.33 14.31 -4.44
C GLU A 61 -23.27 13.42 -3.61
N LEU A 62 -23.30 13.58 -2.29
CA LEU A 62 -24.18 12.82 -1.40
C LEU A 62 -25.42 13.62 -0.97
N GLU A 63 -25.57 14.86 -1.48
CA GLU A 63 -26.67 15.77 -1.17
C GLU A 63 -26.95 15.91 0.34
N LEU A 64 -25.87 16.02 1.14
CA LEU A 64 -25.98 16.04 2.61
C LEU A 64 -26.76 17.27 3.10
N THR A 65 -27.82 17.04 3.87
CA THR A 65 -28.55 18.13 4.52
C THR A 65 -27.69 18.80 5.58
N SER A 66 -27.98 20.06 5.93
CA SER A 66 -27.23 20.81 6.94
C SER A 66 -27.14 20.08 8.28
N GLU A 67 -28.19 19.35 8.66
CA GLU A 67 -28.26 18.57 9.90
C GLU A 67 -27.36 17.32 9.86
N GLN A 68 -27.12 16.76 8.67
CA GLN A 68 -26.29 15.56 8.46
C GLN A 68 -24.80 15.88 8.33
N GLN A 69 -24.44 17.08 7.87
CA GLN A 69 -23.06 17.43 7.56
C GLN A 69 -22.14 17.32 8.78
N GLU A 70 -22.51 17.93 9.91
CA GLU A 70 -21.67 17.95 11.11
C GLU A 70 -21.42 16.55 11.71
N PRO A 71 -22.45 15.70 11.95
CA PRO A 71 -22.20 14.34 12.44
C PRO A 71 -21.41 13.50 11.44
N PHE A 72 -21.65 13.66 10.13
CA PHE A 72 -20.91 12.93 9.09
C PHE A 72 -19.42 13.27 9.09
N PHE A 73 -19.06 14.56 9.08
CA PHE A 73 -17.65 14.96 9.07
C PHE A 73 -16.95 14.71 10.41
N THR A 74 -17.69 14.74 11.52
CA THR A 74 -17.15 14.32 12.83
C THR A 74 -16.72 12.86 12.81
N LEU A 75 -17.56 11.97 12.28
CA LEU A 75 -17.22 10.54 12.15
C LEU A 75 -16.04 10.32 11.19
N LEU A 76 -16.01 11.01 10.05
CA LEU A 76 -14.89 10.93 9.10
C LEU A 76 -13.56 11.37 9.74
N GLU A 77 -13.59 12.44 10.52
CA GLU A 77 -12.40 12.94 11.22
C GLU A 77 -11.94 11.98 12.32
N GLN A 78 -12.87 11.37 13.07
CA GLN A 78 -12.55 10.32 14.04
C GLN A 78 -11.87 9.12 13.38
N HIS A 79 -12.45 8.61 12.29
CA HIS A 79 -11.89 7.51 11.52
C HIS A 79 -10.49 7.87 10.97
N ARG A 80 -10.31 9.09 10.45
CA ARG A 80 -8.99 9.56 9.97
C ARG A 80 -7.93 9.52 11.08
N ARG A 81 -8.28 9.95 12.29
CA ARG A 81 -7.38 9.92 13.46
C ARG A 81 -7.06 8.49 13.88
N GLU A 82 -8.03 7.60 13.86
CA GLU A 82 -7.84 6.19 14.18
C GLU A 82 -6.89 5.51 13.18
N MET A 83 -7.14 5.69 11.88
CA MET A 83 -6.27 5.18 10.81
C MET A 83 -4.83 5.70 10.94
N ARG A 84 -4.67 6.98 11.30
CA ARG A 84 -3.36 7.57 11.55
C ARG A 84 -2.64 6.88 12.70
N ARG A 85 -3.31 6.71 13.85
CA ARG A 85 -2.73 6.01 15.01
C ARG A 85 -2.34 4.58 14.67
N MET A 86 -3.20 3.84 13.98
CA MET A 86 -2.92 2.47 13.56
C MET A 86 -1.69 2.41 12.63
N THR A 87 -1.60 3.34 11.68
CA THR A 87 -0.45 3.41 10.76
C THR A 87 0.84 3.75 11.49
N GLU A 88 0.81 4.70 12.43
CA GLU A 88 1.96 5.07 13.26
C GLU A 88 2.43 3.88 14.11
N THR A 89 1.50 3.16 14.73
CA THR A 89 1.80 1.94 15.49
C THR A 89 2.47 0.88 14.60
N HIS A 90 1.84 0.51 13.48
CA HIS A 90 2.40 -0.50 12.58
C HIS A 90 3.75 -0.11 12.00
N ARG A 91 3.95 1.18 11.68
CA ARG A 91 5.24 1.67 11.23
C ARG A 91 6.30 1.47 12.31
N SER A 92 6.00 1.82 13.56
CA SER A 92 6.95 1.64 14.66
C SER A 92 7.30 0.17 14.92
N GLU A 93 6.31 -0.73 14.80
CA GLU A 93 6.51 -2.18 14.92
C GLU A 93 7.35 -2.72 13.77
N PHE A 94 7.07 -2.27 12.55
CA PHE A 94 7.82 -2.63 11.36
C PHE A 94 9.28 -2.18 11.46
N ASP A 95 9.52 -0.92 11.83
CA ASP A 95 10.86 -0.35 12.01
C ASP A 95 11.64 -1.14 13.07
N ARG A 96 10.99 -1.48 14.19
CA ARG A 96 11.59 -2.33 15.23
C ARG A 96 11.92 -3.73 14.73
N MET A 97 11.03 -4.36 13.98
CA MET A 97 11.26 -5.70 13.42
C MET A 97 12.43 -5.68 12.42
N MET A 98 12.51 -4.64 11.57
CA MET A 98 13.61 -4.48 10.62
C MET A 98 14.94 -4.23 11.33
N ALA A 99 14.97 -3.44 12.38
CA ALA A 99 16.15 -3.24 13.20
C ALA A 99 16.66 -4.57 13.80
N THR A 100 15.77 -5.34 14.46
CA THR A 100 16.15 -6.65 15.02
C THR A 100 16.66 -7.64 13.96
N ARG A 101 16.05 -7.65 12.77
CA ARG A 101 16.52 -8.51 11.66
C ARG A 101 17.88 -8.06 11.13
N SER A 102 18.10 -6.74 11.04
CA SER A 102 19.37 -6.18 10.64
C SER A 102 20.49 -6.56 11.62
N ASP A 103 20.23 -6.48 12.92
CA ASP A 103 21.18 -6.86 13.96
C ASP A 103 21.52 -8.36 13.88
N SER A 104 20.50 -9.21 13.73
CA SER A 104 20.68 -10.66 13.56
C SER A 104 21.48 -11.01 12.31
N LEU A 105 21.28 -10.26 11.22
CA LEU A 105 22.04 -10.42 9.99
C LEU A 105 23.50 -9.99 10.19
N HIS A 106 23.75 -8.87 10.87
CA HIS A 106 25.10 -8.44 11.23
C HIS A 106 25.83 -9.47 12.09
N GLU A 107 25.16 -10.03 13.10
CA GLU A 107 25.76 -11.08 13.94
C GLU A 107 26.08 -12.34 13.11
N SER A 108 25.17 -12.72 12.21
CA SER A 108 25.37 -13.88 11.33
C SER A 108 26.54 -13.66 10.37
N LEU A 109 26.64 -12.46 9.78
CA LEU A 109 27.77 -12.07 8.94
C LEU A 109 29.08 -12.07 9.72
N ALA A 110 29.08 -11.61 10.97
CA ALA A 110 30.27 -11.60 11.83
C ALA A 110 30.80 -13.00 12.16
N ARG A 111 29.94 -14.02 12.13
CA ARG A 111 30.34 -15.43 12.31
C ARG A 111 30.90 -16.07 11.04
N ILE A 112 30.55 -15.56 9.86
CA ILE A 112 30.93 -16.13 8.56
C ILE A 112 32.16 -15.42 7.98
N LEU A 113 32.24 -14.11 8.16
CA LEU A 113 33.25 -13.25 7.53
C LEU A 113 34.43 -13.00 8.47
N THR A 114 35.59 -12.74 7.87
CA THR A 114 36.77 -12.30 8.62
C THR A 114 36.64 -10.83 9.03
N ALA A 115 37.43 -10.40 10.00
CA ALA A 115 37.45 -9.01 10.47
C ALA A 115 37.75 -8.01 9.33
N ASP A 116 38.66 -8.35 8.42
CA ASP A 116 39.02 -7.50 7.28
C ASP A 116 37.88 -7.38 6.25
N GLN A 117 37.12 -8.46 6.04
CA GLN A 117 35.94 -8.47 5.17
C GLN A 117 34.80 -7.63 5.78
N LEU A 118 34.59 -7.71 7.10
CA LEU A 118 33.62 -6.87 7.80
C LEU A 118 33.95 -5.38 7.71
N GLN A 119 35.22 -5.00 7.86
CA GLN A 119 35.65 -3.61 7.67
C GLN A 119 35.42 -3.12 6.24
N THR A 120 35.62 -3.99 5.25
CA THR A 120 35.38 -3.64 3.84
C THR A 120 33.89 -3.39 3.59
N ILE A 121 33.01 -4.25 4.12
CA ILE A 121 31.56 -4.06 4.02
C ILE A 121 31.11 -2.78 4.74
N ALA A 122 31.63 -2.51 5.94
CA ALA A 122 31.30 -1.29 6.69
C ALA A 122 31.68 -0.02 5.92
N LYS A 123 32.83 -0.01 5.24
CA LYS A 123 33.25 1.11 4.37
C LYS A 123 32.33 1.32 3.17
N ILE A 124 31.88 0.23 2.53
CA ILE A 124 30.95 0.30 1.40
C ILE A 124 29.62 0.92 1.85
N ILE A 125 29.05 0.41 2.95
CA ILE A 125 27.77 0.90 3.49
C ILE A 125 27.85 2.39 3.84
N LEU A 126 28.94 2.84 4.48
CA LEU A 126 29.14 4.24 4.85
C LEU A 126 29.41 5.16 3.66
N SER A 127 29.85 4.63 2.51
CA SER A 127 30.10 5.43 1.29
C SER A 127 28.86 5.63 0.42
N GLU A 128 27.82 4.81 0.62
CA GLU A 128 26.55 4.87 -0.11
C GLU A 128 25.42 5.56 0.67
N ALA A 129 25.64 5.88 1.95
CA ALA A 129 24.71 6.57 2.84
C ALA A 129 24.92 8.09 2.82
#